data_AF-A0A3M5PJT5-F1
#
_entry.id   AF-A0A3M5PJT5-F1
#
_cell.length_a   1.000
_cell.length_b   1.000
_cell.length_c   1.000
_cell.angle_alpha   90.00
_cell.angle_beta   90.00
_cell.angle_gamma   90.00
#
_symmetry.space_group_name_H-M   'P 1'
#
loop_
_entity.id
_entity.type
_entity.pdbx_description
1 polymer ?
#
loop_
_entity_poly.entity_id
_entity_poly.type
_entity_poly.pdbx_seq_one_letter_code
_entity_poly.pdbx_strand_id
1 'polypeptide(L)'
;MRRALLFAFALLALPAVQAADLQPFSASYTADWKQLPMSGTAERSLEAGPNGTWTLNFKASMMIASLSEVSTLKVDKDTLLPQTYSFERSGLGKSKKVDLVFDWNTKFITGTDRGDAIKLPLNRGILDKSTYQLALQHDVAAGKKSMSYQVVDGDEVDTYDFRVLGSEKVDTKAGQVDAIKVERVRDPTQSKRITVLWFAKDWDYLLVRLQQVETDGKEYNIMLQDGTVNGKAVKGS
;
A
#
# COMPACT_ATOMS: atom_id res chain seq x y z
N MET A 1 36.75 1.28 -56.29
CA MET A 1 35.45 1.29 -55.57
C MET A 1 35.67 0.66 -54.20
N ARG A 2 35.51 1.42 -53.10
CA ARG A 2 35.18 0.93 -51.74
C ARG A 2 35.10 2.14 -50.80
N ARG A 3 33.87 2.62 -50.61
CA ARG A 3 33.53 3.61 -49.57
C ARG A 3 33.39 2.83 -48.27
N ALA A 4 34.25 3.08 -47.29
CA ALA A 4 34.07 2.57 -45.93
C ALA A 4 33.16 3.55 -45.18
N LEU A 5 31.94 3.13 -44.88
CA LEU A 5 31.06 3.83 -43.94
C LEU A 5 31.48 3.44 -42.51
N LEU A 6 31.92 4.44 -41.74
CA LEU A 6 32.05 4.35 -40.28
C LEU A 6 30.64 4.49 -39.68
N PHE A 7 30.12 3.40 -39.10
CA PHE A 7 28.95 3.45 -38.23
C PHE A 7 29.40 3.87 -36.82
N ALA A 8 29.03 5.07 -36.41
CA ALA A 8 29.16 5.52 -35.02
C ALA A 8 28.06 4.83 -34.19
N PHE A 9 28.47 3.95 -33.28
CA PHE A 9 27.59 3.32 -32.30
C PHE A 9 27.35 4.33 -31.17
N ALA A 10 26.29 5.11 -31.25
CA ALA A 10 25.82 5.91 -30.13
C ALA A 10 25.21 4.95 -29.08
N LEU A 11 25.97 4.64 -28.02
CA LEU A 11 25.40 4.03 -26.83
C LEU A 11 24.37 4.99 -26.24
N LEU A 12 23.09 4.73 -26.49
CA LEU A 12 22.01 5.27 -25.66
C LEU A 12 22.19 4.68 -24.26
N ALA A 13 22.83 5.44 -23.38
CA ALA A 13 22.76 5.19 -21.96
C ALA A 13 21.28 5.35 -21.56
N LEU A 14 20.56 4.23 -21.52
CA LEU A 14 19.27 4.18 -20.85
C LEU A 14 19.53 4.66 -19.43
N PRO A 15 18.81 5.70 -18.94
CA PRO A 15 18.89 6.02 -17.53
C PRO A 15 18.47 4.76 -16.79
N ALA A 16 19.39 4.19 -16.02
CA ALA A 16 19.02 3.20 -15.02
C ALA A 16 18.06 3.96 -14.10
N VAL A 17 16.76 3.66 -14.24
CA VAL A 17 15.76 4.08 -13.26
C VAL A 17 16.14 3.31 -12.00
N GLN A 18 17.04 3.90 -11.21
CA GLN A 18 17.33 3.42 -9.88
C GLN A 18 16.02 3.52 -9.13
N ALA A 19 15.48 2.37 -8.71
CA ALA A 19 14.33 2.35 -7.83
C ALA A 19 14.66 3.26 -6.63
N ALA A 20 13.75 4.17 -6.32
CA ALA A 20 13.94 5.06 -5.20
C ALA A 20 13.95 4.22 -3.92
N ASP A 21 14.96 4.41 -3.07
CA ASP A 21 14.99 3.81 -1.74
C ASP A 21 13.71 4.20 -0.98
N LEU A 22 13.15 3.28 -0.19
CA LEU A 22 11.99 3.57 0.65
C LEU A 22 12.26 4.82 1.51
N GLN A 23 11.33 5.77 1.48
CA GLN A 23 11.40 6.95 2.34
C GLN A 23 10.55 6.75 3.59
N PRO A 24 11.05 7.12 4.78
CA PRO A 24 10.22 7.13 5.97
C PRO A 24 9.12 8.19 5.84
N PHE A 25 7.93 7.88 6.33
CA PHE A 25 6.81 8.81 6.35
C PHE A 25 5.96 8.64 7.60
N SER A 26 5.20 9.69 7.91
CA SER A 26 4.08 9.64 8.85
C SER A 26 2.92 10.41 8.24
N ALA A 27 1.71 9.88 8.31
CA ALA A 27 0.53 10.51 7.74
C ALA A 27 -0.66 10.28 8.65
N SER A 28 -1.39 11.36 8.92
CA SER A 28 -2.67 11.33 9.60
C SER A 28 -3.79 11.59 8.59
N TYR A 29 -4.95 11.01 8.85
CA TYR A 29 -6.08 11.02 7.93
C TYR A 29 -7.38 11.25 8.66
N THR A 30 -8.31 11.96 8.00
CA THR A 30 -9.73 11.86 8.36
C THR A 30 -10.28 10.54 7.84
N ALA A 31 -11.17 9.90 8.60
CA ALA A 31 -11.89 8.70 8.18
C ALA A 31 -13.40 8.97 8.23
N ASP A 32 -13.98 9.22 7.07
CA ASP A 32 -15.39 9.61 6.93
C ASP A 32 -16.22 8.43 6.42
N TRP A 33 -17.28 8.10 7.16
CA TRP A 33 -18.31 7.19 6.69
C TRP A 33 -19.49 7.99 6.14
N LYS A 34 -19.66 8.04 4.82
CA LYS A 34 -20.64 8.92 4.15
C LYS A 34 -22.08 8.80 4.66
N GLN A 35 -22.50 7.61 5.09
CA GLN A 35 -23.88 7.35 5.51
C GLN A 35 -24.15 7.63 7.00
N LEU A 36 -23.14 7.95 7.81
CA LEU A 36 -23.32 8.27 9.23
C LEU A 36 -22.54 9.55 9.59
N PRO A 37 -23.03 10.39 10.51
CA PRO A 37 -22.31 11.57 10.98
C PRO A 37 -21.18 11.18 11.95
N MET A 38 -20.39 10.16 11.60
CA MET A 38 -19.27 9.68 12.39
C MET A 38 -17.97 9.97 11.66
N SER A 39 -17.12 10.78 12.28
CA SER A 39 -15.73 10.99 11.89
C SER A 39 -14.82 10.11 12.75
N GLY A 40 -13.88 9.45 12.11
CA GLY A 40 -12.75 8.80 12.74
C GLY A 40 -11.44 9.45 12.33
N THR A 41 -10.37 8.98 12.93
CA THR A 41 -9.01 9.30 12.52
C THR A 41 -8.28 8.03 12.11
N ALA A 42 -7.31 8.17 11.22
CA ALA A 42 -6.35 7.13 10.96
C ALA A 42 -4.93 7.70 10.90
N GLU A 43 -3.96 6.86 11.22
CA GLU A 43 -2.53 7.16 11.19
C GLU A 43 -1.82 6.04 10.44
N ARG A 44 -0.83 6.39 9.63
CA ARG A 44 0.04 5.44 8.94
C ARG A 44 1.48 5.94 9.02
N SER A 45 2.43 5.06 9.37
CA SER A 45 3.86 5.41 9.37
C SER A 45 4.71 4.31 8.77
N LEU A 46 5.81 4.69 8.14
CA LEU A 46 6.89 3.80 7.71
C LEU A 46 8.18 4.28 8.34
N GLU A 47 8.81 3.41 9.12
CA GLU A 47 10.01 3.74 9.90
C GLU A 47 11.13 2.76 9.60
N ALA A 48 12.33 3.28 9.39
CA ALA A 48 13.54 2.48 9.27
C ALA A 48 13.96 1.98 10.66
N GLY A 49 14.28 0.70 10.76
CA GLY A 49 14.77 0.03 11.95
C GLY A 49 16.18 -0.53 11.77
N PRO A 50 16.72 -1.20 12.81
CA PRO A 50 18.03 -1.82 12.74
C PRO A 50 18.06 -2.95 11.70
N ASN A 51 19.27 -3.26 11.19
CA ASN A 51 19.52 -4.38 10.28
C ASN A 51 18.70 -4.36 8.98
N GLY A 52 18.34 -3.17 8.49
CA GLY A 52 17.59 -2.99 7.24
C GLY A 52 16.12 -3.41 7.32
N THR A 53 15.59 -3.62 8.52
CA THR A 53 14.16 -3.85 8.74
C THR A 53 13.41 -2.53 8.70
N TRP A 54 12.23 -2.53 8.11
CA TRP A 54 11.28 -1.43 8.12
C TRP A 54 10.02 -1.86 8.87
N THR A 55 9.39 -0.91 9.57
CA THR A 55 8.12 -1.12 10.26
C THR A 55 7.06 -0.22 9.64
N LEU A 56 5.99 -0.83 9.12
CA LEU A 56 4.83 -0.17 8.57
C LEU A 56 3.68 -0.28 9.57
N ASN A 57 3.29 0.84 10.16
CA ASN A 57 2.18 0.91 11.11
C ASN A 57 0.95 1.52 10.44
N PHE A 58 -0.23 1.01 10.82
CA PHE A 58 -1.50 1.65 10.55
C PHE A 58 -2.39 1.56 11.80
N LYS A 59 -3.09 2.64 12.11
CA LYS A 59 -4.10 2.68 13.17
C LYS A 59 -5.29 3.46 12.68
N ALA A 60 -6.49 3.00 12.98
CA ALA A 60 -7.71 3.72 12.73
C ALA A 60 -8.59 3.63 13.96
N SER A 61 -9.25 4.74 14.29
CA SER A 61 -10.13 4.83 15.45
C SER A 61 -11.37 5.64 15.11
N MET A 62 -12.52 5.12 15.52
CA MET A 62 -13.82 5.76 15.57
C MET A 62 -14.38 5.60 16.98
N MET A 63 -15.39 6.39 17.36
CA MET A 63 -15.97 6.39 18.72
C MET A 63 -16.26 4.98 19.30
N ILE A 64 -16.61 4.02 18.45
CA ILE A 64 -17.08 2.68 18.83
C ILE A 64 -16.23 1.52 18.29
N ALA A 65 -15.15 1.81 17.57
CA ALA A 65 -14.35 0.79 16.91
C ALA A 65 -12.92 1.26 16.67
N SER A 66 -11.97 0.33 16.79
CA SER A 66 -10.58 0.58 16.48
C SER A 66 -9.99 -0.56 15.67
N LEU A 67 -8.94 -0.23 14.93
CA LEU A 67 -8.20 -1.16 14.11
C LEU A 67 -6.72 -0.77 14.13
N SER A 68 -5.84 -1.75 14.22
CA SER A 68 -4.39 -1.57 14.11
C SER A 68 -3.78 -2.65 13.22
N GLU A 69 -2.77 -2.25 12.46
CA GLU A 69 -1.93 -3.13 11.67
C GLU A 69 -0.47 -2.76 11.87
N VAL A 70 0.38 -3.78 11.98
CA VAL A 70 1.84 -3.62 12.02
C VAL A 70 2.43 -4.68 11.09
N SER A 71 3.14 -4.24 10.06
CA SER A 71 3.98 -5.13 9.25
C SER A 71 5.44 -4.77 9.46
N THR A 72 6.29 -5.77 9.65
CA THR A 72 7.73 -5.59 9.52
C THR A 72 8.18 -6.22 8.22
N LEU A 73 9.11 -5.57 7.51
CA LEU A 73 9.57 -6.02 6.21
C LEU A 73 11.04 -5.71 6.01
N LYS A 74 11.67 -6.43 5.08
CA LYS A 74 12.98 -6.11 4.53
C LYS A 74 12.85 -5.79 3.06
N VAL A 75 13.79 -5.02 2.55
CA VAL A 75 13.90 -4.73 1.13
C VAL A 75 15.09 -5.50 0.58
N ASP A 76 14.86 -6.30 -0.46
CA ASP A 76 15.93 -6.97 -1.22
C ASP A 76 15.81 -6.55 -2.68
N LYS A 77 16.72 -5.65 -3.09
CA LYS A 77 16.63 -4.87 -4.34
C LYS A 77 15.30 -4.12 -4.36
N ASP A 78 14.40 -4.44 -5.28
CA ASP A 78 13.10 -3.77 -5.40
C ASP A 78 11.96 -4.65 -4.83
N THR A 79 12.29 -5.76 -4.18
CA THR A 79 11.30 -6.68 -3.61
C THR A 79 11.10 -6.40 -2.13
N LEU A 80 9.87 -6.06 -1.75
CA LEU A 80 9.45 -6.03 -0.36
C LEU A 80 9.24 -7.46 0.14
N LEU A 81 9.90 -7.81 1.24
CA LEU A 81 9.85 -9.11 1.87
C LEU A 81 9.27 -8.94 3.28
N PRO A 82 7.95 -9.12 3.49
CA PRO A 82 7.38 -9.13 4.83
C PRO A 82 8.09 -10.14 5.73
N GLN A 83 8.20 -9.83 7.00
CA GLN A 83 8.79 -10.68 8.04
C GLN A 83 7.71 -11.06 9.05
N THR A 84 6.93 -10.08 9.51
CA THR A 84 5.77 -10.30 10.38
C THR A 84 4.61 -9.40 9.98
N TYR A 85 3.39 -9.84 10.26
CA TYR A 85 2.19 -9.02 10.11
C TYR A 85 1.26 -9.30 11.28
N SER A 86 0.82 -8.24 11.96
CA SER A 86 -0.19 -8.30 13.01
C SER A 86 -1.33 -7.35 12.67
N PHE A 87 -2.55 -7.83 12.84
CA PHE A 87 -3.78 -7.08 12.66
C PHE A 87 -4.67 -7.29 13.88
N GLU A 88 -5.26 -6.22 14.39
CA GLU A 88 -6.28 -6.29 15.41
C GLU A 88 -7.42 -5.32 15.08
N ARG A 89 -8.66 -5.81 15.25
CA ARG A 89 -9.87 -5.00 15.15
C ARG A 89 -10.75 -5.28 16.35
N SER A 90 -11.17 -4.22 17.03
CA SER A 90 -12.03 -4.26 18.22
C SER A 90 -13.17 -3.26 18.12
N GLY A 91 -14.20 -3.41 18.96
CA GLY A 91 -15.37 -2.51 19.01
C GLY A 91 -16.68 -3.15 18.56
N LEU A 92 -17.62 -2.34 18.05
CA LEU A 92 -18.94 -2.80 17.59
C LEU A 92 -18.83 -3.68 16.33
N GLY A 93 -18.77 -5.00 16.55
CA GLY A 93 -18.71 -6.02 15.49
C GLY A 93 -17.96 -7.26 15.96
N LYS A 94 -17.70 -8.20 15.03
CA LYS A 94 -16.82 -9.33 15.32
C LYS A 94 -15.37 -8.85 15.40
N SER A 95 -14.78 -8.96 16.59
CA SER A 95 -13.34 -8.79 16.78
C SER A 95 -12.58 -9.72 15.85
N LYS A 96 -11.43 -9.26 15.37
CA LYS A 96 -10.55 -10.05 14.51
C LYS A 96 -9.12 -9.77 14.94
N LYS A 97 -8.35 -10.85 15.10
CA LYS A 97 -6.92 -10.81 15.33
C LYS A 97 -6.24 -11.72 14.32
N VAL A 98 -5.17 -11.24 13.70
CA VAL A 98 -4.33 -12.01 12.78
C VAL A 98 -2.88 -11.77 13.16
N ASP A 99 -2.10 -12.84 13.24
CA ASP A 99 -0.65 -12.77 13.42
C ASP A 99 -0.02 -13.72 12.42
N LEU A 100 0.88 -13.21 11.57
CA LEU A 100 1.58 -13.98 10.54
C LEU A 100 3.09 -13.76 10.67
N VAL A 101 3.85 -14.82 10.42
CA VAL A 101 5.31 -14.83 10.28
C VAL A 101 5.64 -15.37 8.90
N PHE A 102 6.45 -14.62 8.17
CA PHE A 102 6.94 -14.95 6.83
C PHE A 102 8.35 -15.51 6.95
N ASP A 103 8.47 -16.83 7.11
CA ASP A 103 9.77 -17.48 7.30
C ASP A 103 10.42 -17.78 5.95
N TRP A 104 11.32 -16.88 5.56
CA TRP A 104 12.09 -17.01 4.32
C TRP A 104 13.14 -18.12 4.36
N ASN A 105 13.45 -18.74 5.51
CA ASN A 105 14.33 -19.90 5.57
C ASN A 105 13.55 -21.18 5.29
N THR A 106 12.43 -21.38 5.99
CA THR A 106 11.60 -22.59 5.83
C THR A 106 10.64 -22.50 4.63
N LYS A 107 10.48 -21.32 4.03
CA LYS A 107 9.56 -21.03 2.91
C LYS A 107 8.09 -21.28 3.26
N PHE A 108 7.70 -20.94 4.48
CA PHE A 108 6.30 -20.96 4.92
C PHE A 108 5.90 -19.64 5.56
N ILE A 109 4.65 -19.27 5.33
CA ILE A 109 3.92 -18.33 6.16
C ILE A 109 3.22 -19.15 7.24
N THR A 110 3.39 -18.79 8.50
CA THR A 110 2.72 -19.44 9.64
C THR A 110 2.09 -18.42 10.55
N GLY A 111 1.03 -18.78 11.26
CA GLY A 111 0.37 -17.82 12.14
C GLY A 111 -1.02 -18.23 12.59
N THR A 112 -1.84 -17.25 12.92
CA THR A 112 -3.27 -17.45 13.20
C THR A 112 -4.14 -16.36 12.58
N ASP A 113 -5.35 -16.70 12.16
CA ASP A 113 -6.44 -15.74 11.85
C ASP A 113 -7.66 -16.14 12.69
N ARG A 114 -8.12 -15.26 13.58
CA ARG A 114 -9.19 -15.53 14.56
C ARG A 114 -8.95 -16.78 15.42
N GLY A 115 -7.69 -17.15 15.64
CA GLY A 115 -7.29 -18.32 16.41
C GLY A 115 -7.11 -19.59 15.59
N ASP A 116 -7.55 -19.62 14.34
CA ASP A 116 -7.33 -20.74 13.44
C ASP A 116 -5.90 -20.68 12.88
N ALA A 117 -5.21 -21.82 12.89
CA ALA A 117 -3.82 -21.89 12.47
C ALA A 117 -3.67 -21.68 10.96
N ILE A 118 -2.75 -20.80 10.56
CA ILE A 118 -2.37 -20.56 9.16
C ILE A 118 -1.06 -21.26 8.86
N LYS A 119 -0.99 -21.95 7.73
CA LYS A 119 0.25 -22.46 7.15
C LYS A 119 0.17 -22.46 5.63
N LEU A 120 0.92 -21.57 4.98
CA LEU A 120 0.90 -21.38 3.53
C LEU A 120 2.31 -21.43 2.95
N PRO A 121 2.51 -21.96 1.73
CA PRO A 121 3.79 -21.85 1.04
C PRO A 121 4.18 -20.39 0.82
N LEU A 122 5.44 -20.04 1.12
CA LEU A 122 5.98 -18.70 0.93
C LEU A 122 6.84 -18.65 -0.34
N ASN A 123 6.26 -18.09 -1.40
CA ASN A 123 6.99 -17.72 -2.60
C ASN A 123 7.42 -16.26 -2.54
N ARG A 124 8.51 -15.93 -3.25
CA ARG A 124 8.99 -14.55 -3.34
C ARG A 124 7.91 -13.65 -3.97
N GLY A 125 7.64 -12.52 -3.34
CA GLY A 125 6.63 -11.56 -3.78
C GLY A 125 5.24 -11.74 -3.16
N ILE A 126 5.03 -12.73 -2.29
CA ILE A 126 3.82 -12.79 -1.46
C ILE A 126 3.90 -11.70 -0.39
N LEU A 127 2.82 -10.93 -0.24
CA LEU A 127 2.72 -9.77 0.64
C LEU A 127 1.62 -9.96 1.70
N ASP A 128 1.72 -9.20 2.79
CA ASP A 128 0.60 -9.02 3.72
C ASP A 128 -0.32 -7.86 3.30
N LYS A 129 -1.43 -7.69 4.03
CA LYS A 129 -2.48 -6.69 3.71
C LYS A 129 -2.06 -5.23 3.88
N SER A 130 -0.94 -4.97 4.56
CA SER A 130 -0.35 -3.63 4.69
C SER A 130 0.77 -3.42 3.66
N THR A 131 1.66 -4.40 3.50
CA THR A 131 2.82 -4.30 2.61
C THR A 131 2.44 -4.20 1.14
N TYR A 132 1.34 -4.82 0.67
CA TYR A 132 0.94 -4.65 -0.74
C TYR A 132 0.65 -3.20 -1.11
N GLN A 133 0.17 -2.39 -0.16
CA GLN A 133 -0.11 -0.97 -0.41
C GLN A 133 1.17 -0.18 -0.59
N LEU A 134 2.24 -0.57 0.12
CA LEU A 134 3.57 -0.01 -0.05
C LEU A 134 4.20 -0.45 -1.38
N ALA A 135 4.05 -1.73 -1.76
CA ALA A 135 4.46 -2.21 -3.08
C ALA A 135 3.73 -1.47 -4.21
N LEU A 136 2.43 -1.22 -4.02
CA LEU A 136 1.62 -0.45 -4.95
C LEU A 136 2.10 0.99 -5.08
N GLN A 137 2.38 1.67 -3.97
CA GLN A 137 2.97 3.01 -3.95
C GLN A 137 4.29 3.04 -4.74
N HIS A 138 5.19 2.11 -4.46
CA HIS A 138 6.48 1.99 -5.16
C HIS A 138 6.31 1.75 -6.68
N ASP A 139 5.40 0.86 -7.05
CA ASP A 139 5.15 0.53 -8.46
C ASP A 139 4.49 1.68 -9.23
N VAL A 140 3.63 2.46 -8.58
CA VAL A 140 3.09 3.70 -9.14
C VAL A 140 4.22 4.72 -9.34
N ALA A 141 5.15 4.83 -8.39
CA ALA A 141 6.32 5.69 -8.49
C ALA A 141 7.23 5.31 -9.67
N ALA A 142 7.37 4.01 -9.91
CA ALA A 142 8.08 3.45 -11.07
C ALA A 142 7.31 3.62 -12.40
N GLY A 143 6.13 4.24 -12.39
CA GLY A 143 5.34 4.53 -13.58
C GLY A 143 4.55 3.35 -14.14
N LYS A 144 4.46 2.23 -13.41
CA LYS A 144 3.65 1.07 -13.84
C LYS A 144 2.19 1.46 -14.01
N LYS A 145 1.51 0.82 -14.97
CA LYS A 145 0.10 1.11 -15.31
C LYS A 145 -0.87 0.01 -14.90
N SER A 146 -0.36 -1.21 -14.74
CA SER A 146 -1.10 -2.36 -14.24
C SER A 146 -0.20 -3.16 -13.33
N MET A 147 -0.75 -3.63 -12.22
CA MET A 147 -0.01 -4.31 -11.16
C MET A 147 -0.85 -5.46 -10.62
N SER A 148 -0.21 -6.54 -10.22
CA SER A 148 -0.85 -7.71 -9.63
C SER A 148 0.00 -8.21 -8.46
N TYR A 149 -0.63 -8.45 -7.32
CA TYR A 149 0.05 -8.86 -6.09
C TYR A 149 -0.57 -10.13 -5.52
N GLN A 150 0.27 -11.04 -5.06
CA GLN A 150 -0.15 -12.18 -4.25
C GLN A 150 -0.20 -11.74 -2.79
N VAL A 151 -1.36 -11.79 -2.16
CA VAL A 151 -1.60 -11.25 -0.81
C VAL A 151 -2.19 -12.33 0.08
N VAL A 152 -1.64 -12.52 1.28
CA VAL A 152 -2.24 -13.43 2.26
C VAL A 152 -3.58 -12.85 2.74
N ASP A 153 -4.66 -13.58 2.50
CA ASP A 153 -6.02 -13.22 2.91
C ASP A 153 -6.70 -14.42 3.58
N GLY A 154 -6.81 -14.38 4.91
CA GLY A 154 -7.36 -15.52 5.65
C GLY A 154 -6.40 -16.71 5.61
N ASP A 155 -6.90 -17.84 5.15
CA ASP A 155 -6.19 -19.11 5.00
C ASP A 155 -5.75 -19.39 3.57
N GLU A 156 -5.75 -18.37 2.70
CA GLU A 156 -5.29 -18.50 1.32
C GLU A 156 -4.43 -17.31 0.87
N VAL A 157 -3.90 -17.42 -0.36
CA VAL A 157 -3.18 -16.35 -1.05
C VAL A 157 -4.04 -15.87 -2.21
N ASP A 158 -4.51 -14.64 -2.10
CA ASP A 158 -5.35 -14.00 -3.09
C ASP A 158 -4.53 -13.18 -4.10
N THR A 159 -5.08 -13.02 -5.30
CA THR A 159 -4.53 -12.10 -6.30
C THR A 159 -5.25 -10.76 -6.27
N TYR A 160 -4.50 -9.68 -6.04
CA TYR A 160 -5.01 -8.33 -6.03
C TYR A 160 -4.50 -7.57 -7.26
N ASP A 161 -5.40 -7.33 -8.23
CA ASP A 161 -5.08 -6.61 -9.45
C ASP A 161 -5.40 -5.13 -9.35
N PHE A 162 -4.58 -4.29 -9.97
CA PHE A 162 -4.71 -2.84 -9.98
C PHE A 162 -4.46 -2.25 -11.36
N ARG A 163 -5.12 -1.13 -11.65
CA ARG A 163 -4.83 -0.32 -12.83
C ARG A 163 -4.78 1.17 -12.51
N VAL A 164 -3.87 1.88 -13.18
CA VAL A 164 -3.77 3.34 -13.12
C VAL A 164 -4.86 3.95 -14.01
N LEU A 165 -5.64 4.87 -13.45
CA LEU A 165 -6.71 5.60 -14.15
C LEU A 165 -6.24 6.94 -14.70
N GLY A 166 -5.11 7.46 -14.23
CA GLY A 166 -4.54 8.71 -14.69
C GLY A 166 -4.10 9.60 -13.53
N SER A 167 -3.91 10.88 -13.83
CA SER A 167 -3.59 11.91 -12.84
C SER A 167 -4.78 12.82 -12.62
N GLU A 168 -5.03 13.23 -11.37
CA GLU A 168 -5.98 14.28 -11.05
C GLU A 168 -5.54 15.06 -9.80
N LYS A 169 -6.06 16.28 -9.66
CA LYS A 169 -5.91 17.06 -8.43
C LYS A 169 -6.91 16.57 -7.39
N VAL A 170 -6.44 16.40 -6.17
CA VAL A 170 -7.23 15.91 -5.03
C VAL A 170 -7.19 16.95 -3.93
N ASP A 171 -8.37 17.40 -3.49
CA ASP A 171 -8.47 18.25 -2.31
C ASP A 171 -8.26 17.40 -1.06
N THR A 172 -7.34 17.85 -0.19
CA THR A 172 -7.04 17.25 1.12
C THR A 172 -7.04 18.33 2.19
N LYS A 173 -6.93 17.98 3.48
CA LYS A 173 -6.76 19.02 4.51
C LYS A 173 -5.36 19.64 4.50
N ALA A 174 -4.39 18.99 3.86
CA ALA A 174 -3.04 19.51 3.65
C ALA A 174 -2.92 20.44 2.42
N GLY A 175 -4.04 20.73 1.74
CA GLY A 175 -4.10 21.50 0.48
C GLY A 175 -4.45 20.63 -0.73
N GLN A 176 -4.40 21.21 -1.92
CA GLN A 176 -4.68 20.51 -3.17
C GLN A 176 -3.44 19.78 -3.67
N VAL A 177 -3.53 18.47 -3.93
CA VAL A 177 -2.39 17.62 -4.26
C VAL A 177 -2.57 17.00 -5.65
N ASP A 178 -1.54 17.11 -6.50
CA ASP A 178 -1.47 16.36 -7.76
C ASP A 178 -1.17 14.88 -7.47
N ALA A 179 -2.12 14.00 -7.82
CA ALA A 179 -2.05 12.58 -7.47
C ALA A 179 -2.29 11.65 -8.67
N ILE A 180 -1.73 10.43 -8.57
CA ILE A 180 -2.04 9.32 -9.47
C ILE A 180 -3.20 8.52 -8.88
N LYS A 181 -4.28 8.39 -9.65
CA LYS A 181 -5.46 7.61 -9.30
C LYS A 181 -5.28 6.17 -9.75
N VAL A 182 -5.50 5.24 -8.84
CA VAL A 182 -5.39 3.79 -9.07
C VAL A 182 -6.63 3.12 -8.53
N GLU A 183 -7.20 2.18 -9.28
CA GLU A 183 -8.27 1.33 -8.77
C GLU A 183 -7.80 -0.10 -8.57
N ARG A 184 -8.42 -0.80 -7.62
CA ARG A 184 -8.35 -2.25 -7.53
C ARG A 184 -9.37 -2.84 -8.51
N VAL A 185 -8.88 -3.67 -9.43
CA VAL A 185 -9.69 -4.41 -10.39
C VAL A 185 -10.20 -5.69 -9.71
N ARG A 186 -11.49 -5.98 -9.87
CA ARG A 186 -12.13 -7.21 -9.39
C ARG A 186 -13.06 -7.74 -10.47
N ASP A 187 -13.28 -9.05 -10.47
CA ASP A 187 -14.35 -9.63 -11.27
C ASP A 187 -15.72 -9.10 -10.77
N PRO A 188 -16.48 -8.37 -11.61
CA PRO A 188 -17.75 -7.79 -11.22
C PRO A 188 -18.83 -8.85 -10.93
N THR A 189 -18.63 -10.11 -11.36
CA THR A 189 -19.50 -11.24 -11.01
C THR A 189 -19.25 -11.74 -9.59
N GLN A 190 -18.05 -11.54 -9.05
CA GLN A 190 -17.65 -11.98 -7.71
C GLN A 190 -17.87 -10.89 -6.65
N SER A 191 -17.64 -9.62 -7.01
CA SER A 191 -17.72 -8.52 -6.07
C SER A 191 -18.03 -7.19 -6.75
N LYS A 192 -18.99 -6.45 -6.19
CA LYS A 192 -19.29 -5.06 -6.58
C LYS A 192 -18.49 -4.01 -5.80
N ARG A 193 -17.62 -4.44 -4.87
CA ARG A 193 -16.79 -3.54 -4.07
C ARG A 193 -15.83 -2.75 -4.94
N ILE A 194 -15.83 -1.44 -4.76
CA ILE A 194 -14.93 -0.49 -5.43
C ILE A 194 -13.87 -0.06 -4.43
N THR A 195 -12.60 -0.03 -4.87
CA THR A 195 -11.50 0.54 -4.09
C THR A 195 -10.66 1.41 -5.01
N VAL A 196 -10.49 2.68 -4.65
CA VAL A 196 -9.68 3.65 -5.39
C VAL A 196 -8.69 4.30 -4.42
N LEU A 197 -7.45 4.46 -4.88
CA LEU A 197 -6.32 5.01 -4.14
C LEU A 197 -5.72 6.16 -4.93
N TRP A 198 -5.24 7.18 -4.22
CA TRP A 198 -4.58 8.34 -4.81
C TRP A 198 -3.21 8.55 -4.19
N PHE A 199 -2.18 8.55 -5.02
CA PHE A 199 -0.78 8.66 -4.61
C PHE A 199 -0.18 9.99 -5.05
N ALA A 200 0.36 10.77 -4.12
CA ALA A 200 0.86 12.13 -4.36
C ALA A 200 2.19 12.16 -5.12
N LYS A 201 2.20 12.73 -6.34
CA LYS A 201 3.37 12.69 -7.23
C LYS A 201 4.63 13.30 -6.62
N ASP A 202 4.46 14.39 -5.88
CA ASP A 202 5.58 15.18 -5.35
C ASP A 202 6.00 14.79 -3.92
N TRP A 203 5.32 13.80 -3.33
CA TRP A 203 5.50 13.40 -1.93
C TRP A 203 5.79 11.90 -1.81
N ASP A 204 6.78 11.41 -2.58
CA ASP A 204 7.17 10.00 -2.66
C ASP A 204 5.99 9.05 -2.88
N TYR A 205 4.99 9.51 -3.66
CA TYR A 205 3.77 8.77 -3.94
C TYR A 205 3.01 8.37 -2.68
N LEU A 206 3.10 9.16 -1.59
CA LEU A 206 2.32 8.95 -0.38
C LEU A 206 0.82 8.80 -0.72
N LEU A 207 0.16 7.81 -0.12
CA LEU A 207 -1.29 7.65 -0.23
C LEU A 207 -1.98 8.85 0.44
N VAL A 208 -2.65 9.69 -0.35
CA VAL A 208 -3.33 10.91 0.13
C VAL A 208 -4.85 10.79 0.19
N ARG A 209 -5.40 9.80 -0.49
CA ARG A 209 -6.83 9.47 -0.39
C ARG A 209 -7.05 7.99 -0.68
N LEU A 210 -8.00 7.40 0.04
CA LEU A 210 -8.55 6.08 -0.26
C LEU A 210 -10.07 6.18 -0.22
N GLN A 211 -10.72 5.69 -1.26
CA GLN A 211 -12.17 5.56 -1.32
C GLN A 211 -12.53 4.09 -1.46
N GLN A 212 -13.48 3.66 -0.65
CA GLN A 212 -14.01 2.31 -0.69
C GLN A 212 -15.52 2.33 -0.66
N VAL A 213 -16.14 1.69 -1.65
CA VAL A 213 -17.58 1.45 -1.69
C VAL A 213 -17.79 -0.05 -1.53
N GLU A 214 -18.42 -0.46 -0.44
CA GLU A 214 -18.76 -1.85 -0.17
C GLU A 214 -19.89 -2.35 -1.07
N THR A 215 -20.05 -3.67 -1.17
CA THR A 215 -21.14 -4.29 -1.95
C THR A 215 -22.54 -3.87 -1.47
N ASP A 216 -22.68 -3.52 -0.19
CA ASP A 216 -23.93 -3.00 0.40
C ASP A 216 -24.11 -1.48 0.22
N GLY A 217 -23.20 -0.83 -0.50
CA GLY A 217 -23.23 0.61 -0.80
C GLY A 217 -22.64 1.50 0.29
N LYS A 218 -22.16 0.96 1.42
CA LYS A 218 -21.45 1.76 2.42
C LYS A 218 -20.16 2.33 1.82
N GLU A 219 -19.96 3.63 2.03
CA GLU A 219 -18.81 4.33 1.47
C GLU A 219 -17.93 4.92 2.57
N TYR A 220 -16.66 4.54 2.52
CA TYR A 220 -15.61 4.99 3.41
C TYR A 220 -14.61 5.82 2.61
N ASN A 221 -14.31 7.03 3.10
CA ASN A 221 -13.27 7.88 2.54
C ASN A 221 -12.22 8.14 3.63
N ILE A 222 -10.97 7.84 3.31
CA ILE A 222 -9.81 8.23 4.10
C ILE A 222 -9.09 9.33 3.32
N MET A 223 -8.83 10.47 3.94
CA MET A 223 -8.26 11.64 3.28
C MET A 223 -7.15 12.25 4.11
N LEU A 224 -6.03 12.59 3.48
CA LEU A 224 -4.86 13.15 4.16
C LEU A 224 -5.28 14.39 4.95
N GLN A 225 -4.96 14.35 6.24
CA GLN A 225 -5.10 15.49 7.12
C GLN A 225 -3.79 16.27 7.15
N ASP A 226 -2.71 15.61 7.54
CA ASP A 226 -1.35 16.12 7.57
C ASP A 226 -0.35 14.94 7.50
N GLY A 227 0.94 15.25 7.30
CA GLY A 227 1.96 14.21 7.27
C GLY A 227 3.34 14.74 6.93
N THR A 228 4.33 13.86 7.01
CA THR A 228 5.71 14.10 6.60
C THR A 228 6.22 12.98 5.72
N VAL A 229 7.08 13.33 4.77
CA VAL A 229 7.86 12.38 3.96
C VAL A 229 9.32 12.79 4.08
N ASN A 230 10.18 11.87 4.54
CA ASN A 230 11.58 12.12 4.83
C ASN A 230 11.80 13.43 5.64
N GLY A 231 11.02 13.60 6.70
CA GLY A 231 11.06 14.76 7.60
C GLY A 231 10.47 16.07 7.05
N LYS A 232 10.04 16.12 5.78
CA LYS A 232 9.41 17.30 5.18
C LYS A 232 7.90 17.22 5.29
N ALA A 233 7.27 18.28 5.80
CA ALA A 233 5.81 18.37 5.88
C ALA A 233 5.18 18.36 4.48
N VAL A 234 4.20 17.48 4.29
CA VAL A 234 3.41 17.39 3.06
C VAL A 234 2.56 18.66 2.92
N LYS A 235 2.63 19.31 1.77
CA LYS A 235 1.85 20.50 1.43
C LYS A 235 1.26 20.35 0.04
N GLY A 236 -0.02 20.66 -0.08
CA GLY A 236 -0.65 20.90 -1.37
C GLY A 236 -0.24 22.24 -1.98
N SER A 237 -0.46 22.37 -3.28
CA SER A 237 -0.34 23.61 -4.05
C SER A 237 -1.45 24.61 -3.72
#